data_AF-A0A1G0XPG2-F1
#
_entry.id   AF-A0A1G0XPG2-F1
#
_cell.length_a   1.000
_cell.length_b   1.000
_cell.length_c   1.000
_cell.angle_alpha   90.00
_cell.angle_beta   90.00
_cell.angle_gamma   90.00
#
_symmetry.space_group_name_H-M   'P 1'
#
loop_
_entity.id
_entity.type
_entity.pdbx_description
1 polymer ?
#
loop_
_entity_poly.entity_id
_entity_poly.type
_entity_poly.pdbx_seq_one_letter_code
_entity_poly.pdbx_strand_id
1 'polypeptide(L)' 'MDMKKRVNEIQDMDISNVEKIKLLKEILADCQGEMDAQEQNMNPQIEHNLAECYRKASDYLRELENKLIANN' A
#
# COMPACT_ATOMS: atom_id res chain seq x y z
N MET A 1 -9.49 -6.20 -8.22
CA MET A 1 -9.68 -5.67 -6.86
C MET A 1 -9.09 -4.27 -6.85
N ASP A 2 -9.83 -3.24 -6.42
CA ASP A 2 -9.29 -1.87 -6.44
C ASP A 2 -8.41 -1.66 -5.20
N MET A 3 -7.14 -2.04 -5.30
CA MET A 3 -6.21 -1.95 -4.16
C MET A 3 -6.05 -0.52 -3.65
N LYS A 4 -6.33 0.48 -4.48
CA LYS A 4 -6.39 1.91 -4.11
C LYS A 4 -7.46 2.17 -3.05
N LYS A 5 -8.62 1.52 -3.18
CA LYS A 5 -9.71 1.60 -2.21
C LYS A 5 -9.29 1.03 -0.86
N ARG A 6 -8.52 -0.07 -0.87
CA ARG A 6 -8.04 -0.77 0.33
C ARG A 6 -7.04 0.08 1.14
N VAL A 7 -6.19 0.86 0.48
CA VAL A 7 -5.30 1.84 1.16
C VAL A 7 -6.10 2.92 1.86
N ASN A 8 -7.13 3.47 1.19
CA ASN A 8 -8.00 4.48 1.80
C ASN A 8 -8.81 3.89 2.98
N GLU A 9 -9.30 2.66 2.84
CA GLU A 9 -10.01 1.95 3.93
C GLU A 9 -9.11 1.82 5.17
N ILE A 10 -7.84 1.43 5.03
CA ILE A 10 -6.89 1.37 6.15
C ILE A 10 -6.69 2.75 6.80
N GLN A 11 -6.65 3.81 5.99
CA GLN A 11 -6.51 5.16 6.50
C GLN A 11 -7.68 5.56 7.40
N ASP A 12 -8.90 5.19 7.02
CA ASP A 12 -10.13 5.51 7.74
C ASP A 12 -10.45 4.56 8.91
N MET A 13 -9.78 3.40 9.00
CA MET A 13 -9.98 2.45 10.10
C MET A 13 -9.62 3.06 11.47
N ASP A 14 -10.46 2.79 12.48
CA ASP A 14 -10.20 3.15 13.87
C ASP A 14 -9.34 2.08 14.57
N ILE A 15 -8.08 2.01 14.14
CA ILE A 15 -7.06 1.09 14.67
C ILE A 15 -5.76 1.85 14.94
N SER A 16 -4.87 1.25 15.72
CA SER A 16 -3.58 1.87 16.04
C SER A 16 -2.73 2.10 14.79
N ASN A 17 -1.89 3.14 14.80
CA ASN A 17 -0.94 3.40 13.71
C ASN A 17 -0.01 2.20 13.44
N VAL A 18 0.33 1.42 14.46
CA VAL A 18 1.13 0.19 14.32
C VAL A 18 0.39 -0.87 13.51
N GLU A 19 -0.91 -1.06 13.76
CA GLU A 19 -1.75 -1.97 12.99
C GLU A 19 -1.94 -1.47 11.54
N LYS A 20 -2.14 -0.17 11.34
CA LYS A 20 -2.19 0.44 9.99
C LYS A 20 -0.90 0.18 9.20
N ILE A 21 0.25 0.34 9.84
CA ILE A 21 1.56 0.06 9.24
C ILE A 21 1.68 -1.40 8.81
N LYS A 22 1.23 -2.34 9.65
CA LYS A 22 1.25 -3.76 9.32
C LYS A 22 0.39 -4.06 8.08
N LEU A 23 -0.83 -3.53 8.03
CA LEU A 23 -1.74 -3.71 6.89
C LEU A 23 -1.19 -3.07 5.60
N LEU A 24 -0.54 -1.91 5.70
CA LEU A 24 0.09 -1.27 4.55
C LEU A 24 1.28 -2.08 4.01
N LYS A 25 2.08 -2.70 4.89
CA LYS A 25 3.17 -3.59 4.49
C LYS A 25 2.66 -4.84 3.78
N GLU A 26 1.54 -5.40 4.24
CA GLU A 26 0.87 -6.52 3.56
C GLU A 26 0.37 -6.10 2.16
N ILE A 27 -0.27 -4.93 2.02
CA ILE A 27 -0.67 -4.42 0.69
C ILE A 27 0.52 -4.22 -0.25
N LEU A 28 1.63 -3.67 0.26
CA LEU A 28 2.83 -3.48 -0.55
C LEU A 28 3.39 -4.81 -1.07
N ALA A 29 3.39 -5.84 -0.22
CA ALA A 29 3.81 -7.19 -0.61
C ALA A 29 2.87 -7.81 -1.66
N ASP A 30 1.55 -7.66 -1.49
CA ASP A 30 0.55 -8.10 -2.46
C ASP A 30 0.75 -7.40 -3.82
N CYS A 31 0.92 -6.07 -3.81
CA CYS A 31 1.16 -5.29 -5.03
C CYS A 31 2.43 -5.75 -5.75
N GLN A 32 3.49 -6.02 -4.99
CA GLN A 32 4.77 -6.44 -5.55
C GLN A 32 4.69 -7.85 -6.15
N GLY A 33 4.03 -8.79 -5.46
CA GLY A 33 3.77 -10.12 -6.01
C GLY A 33 2.92 -10.09 -7.27
N GLU A 34 1.92 -9.20 -7.34
CA GLU A 34 1.13 -9.02 -8.56
C GLU A 34 1.91 -8.34 -9.70
N MET A 35 2.82 -7.41 -9.40
CA MET A 35 3.71 -6.80 -10.40
C MET A 35 4.65 -7.85 -11.00
N ASP A 36 5.29 -8.67 -10.15
CA ASP A 36 6.17 -9.77 -10.58
C ASP A 36 5.40 -10.79 -11.44
N ALA A 37 4.14 -11.08 -11.10
CA ALA A 37 3.28 -11.95 -11.89
C ALA A 37 2.83 -11.32 -13.24
N GLN A 38 2.78 -9.99 -13.32
CA GLN A 38 2.39 -9.25 -14.53
C GLN A 38 3.55 -9.00 -15.49
N GLU A 39 4.82 -9.06 -15.05
CA GLU A 39 5.99 -8.99 -15.95
C GLU A 39 5.90 -10.01 -17.09
N GLN A 40 5.21 -11.14 -16.88
CA GLN A 40 5.00 -12.16 -17.92
C GLN A 40 3.75 -11.91 -18.80
N ASN A 41 2.78 -11.14 -18.30
CA ASN A 41 1.47 -10.95 -18.95
C ASN A 41 1.34 -9.61 -19.70
N MET A 42 2.27 -8.67 -19.51
CA MET A 42 2.37 -7.39 -20.24
C MET A 42 1.04 -6.63 -20.36
N ASN A 43 0.23 -6.60 -19.29
CA ASN A 43 -1.00 -5.80 -19.27
C ASN A 43 -0.74 -4.41 -18.64
N PRO A 44 -0.55 -3.35 -19.47
CA PRO A 44 -0.12 -2.05 -18.99
C PRO A 44 -1.14 -1.37 -18.07
N GLN A 45 -2.42 -1.70 -18.18
CA GLN A 45 -3.46 -1.14 -17.30
C GLN A 45 -3.35 -1.70 -15.89
N ILE A 46 -3.01 -2.99 -15.76
CA ILE A 46 -2.83 -3.65 -14.46
C ILE A 46 -1.53 -3.15 -13.82
N GLU A 47 -0.45 -3.09 -14.59
CA GLU A 47 0.83 -2.52 -14.15
C GLU A 47 0.67 -1.09 -13.62
N HIS A 48 -0.06 -0.24 -14.34
CA HIS A 48 -0.33 1.13 -13.92
C HIS A 48 -1.11 1.19 -12.58
N ASN A 49 -2.14 0.36 -12.44
CA ASN A 49 -2.95 0.32 -11.22
C ASN A 49 -2.15 -0.19 -10.01
N LEU A 50 -1.29 -1.19 -10.21
CA LEU A 50 -0.41 -1.73 -9.17
C LEU A 50 0.65 -0.71 -8.75
N ALA A 51 1.28 -0.02 -9.71
CA ALA A 51 2.26 1.02 -9.44
C ALA A 51 1.65 2.21 -8.70
N GLU A 52 0.42 2.61 -9.02
CA GLU A 52 -0.30 3.64 -8.26
C GLU A 52 -0.62 3.19 -6.83
N CYS A 53 -1.05 1.94 -6.65
CA CYS A 53 -1.33 1.41 -5.32
C CYS A 53 -0.07 1.36 -4.45
N TYR A 54 1.01 0.82 -5.00
CA TYR A 54 2.31 0.74 -4.32
C TYR A 54 2.78 2.12 -3.87
N ARG A 55 2.71 3.12 -4.75
CA ARG A 55 3.09 4.50 -4.44
C ARG A 55 2.29 5.06 -3.27
N LYS A 56 0.96 4.94 -3.31
CA LYS A 56 0.08 5.44 -2.24
C LYS A 56 0.31 4.73 -0.91
N ALA A 57 0.44 3.41 -0.91
CA ALA A 57 0.68 2.64 0.30
C ALA A 57 2.03 3.01 0.92
N SER A 58 3.07 3.22 0.08
CA SER A 58 4.40 3.66 0.52
C SER A 58 4.39 5.07 1.09
N ASP A 59 3.71 6.01 0.44
CA ASP A 59 3.56 7.39 0.93
C ASP A 59 2.88 7.41 2.30
N TYR A 60 1.77 6.68 2.45
CA TYR A 60 1.03 6.64 3.72
C TYR A 60 1.82 5.93 4.83
N LEU A 61 2.53 4.86 4.50
CA LEU A 61 3.44 4.19 5.43
C LEU A 61 4.49 5.17 5.97
N ARG A 62 5.13 5.93 5.08
CA ARG A 62 6.14 6.94 5.45
C ARG A 62 5.57 8.02 6.37
N GLU A 63 4.36 8.50 6.09
CA GLU A 63 3.69 9.47 6.97
C GLU A 63 3.44 8.92 8.37
N LEU A 64 3.00 7.66 8.49
CA LEU A 64 2.75 7.01 9.78
C LEU A 64 4.06 6.77 10.56
N GLU A 65 5.12 6.32 9.89
CA GLU A 65 6.42 6.12 10.50
C GLU A 65 7.03 7.46 10.98
N ASN A 66 6.91 8.53 10.18
CA ASN A 66 7.33 9.87 10.60
C ASN A 66 6.54 10.38 11.82
N LYS A 67 5.23 10.14 11.86
CA LYS A 67 4.40 10.49 13.04
C LYS A 67 4.81 9.70 14.28
N LEU A 68 5.18 8.43 14.16
CA LEU A 68 5.66 7.63 15.29
C LEU A 68 7.03 8.11 15.79
N ILE A 69 7.94 8.49 14.89
CA ILE A 69 9.26 9.01 15.26
C ILE A 69 9.14 10.38 15.93
N ALA A 70 8.27 11.27 15.42
CA ALA A 70 8.09 12.62 15.98
C ALA A 70 7.38 12.64 17.36
N ASN A 71 6.75 11.54 17.77
CA ASN A 71 6.07 11.40 19.06
C ASN A 71 6.87 10.56 20.09
N ASN A 72 8.10 10.15 19.76
CA ASN A 72 9.06 9.54 20.69
C ASN A 72 10.16 10.55 21.05
#